data_AF-X1BSJ3-F1
#
_entry.id   AF-X1BSJ3-F1
#
_cell.length_a   1.000
_cell.length_b   1.000
_cell.length_c   1.000
_cell.angle_alpha   90.00
_cell.angle_beta   90.00
_cell.angle_gamma   90.00
#
_symmetry.space_group_name_H-M   'P 1'
#
loop_
_entity.id
_entity.type
_entity.pdbx_description
1 polymer ?
#
loop_
_entity_poly.entity_id
_entity_poly.type
_entity_poly.pdbx_seq_one_letter_code
_entity_poly.pdbx_strand_id
1 'polypeptide(L)'
;MEEGQYDDTVFTFDTIQIANGQKAWIVIMFEPAPVPWWPVTGWRADDAGAVPAGIARRSFDSGATWTEDPIAGWPPICSDFRLYFVGSPTVITLPATDIEEETATLNGQITVVGEANADERGFDWGLDASYGSSWTESNSYGVGAFSHAIDSLSPGTTIHFRAKAHNPEGWDYGSDLIFVTKPEACTNMAATAISGSQIDVSWTKGDGAVNTVVRR
;
A
#
# COMPACT_ATOMS: atom_id res chain seq x y z
N MET A 1 -5.22 54.59 -2.31
CA MET A 1 -4.88 53.39 -1.54
C MET A 1 -5.46 52.24 -2.34
N GLU A 2 -4.60 51.51 -3.03
CA GLU A 2 -4.96 50.25 -3.64
C GLU A 2 -3.90 49.27 -3.13
N GLU A 3 -4.35 48.34 -2.31
CA GLU A 3 -3.56 47.36 -1.59
C GLU A 3 -3.26 46.23 -2.58
N GLY A 4 -2.03 46.19 -3.09
CA GLY A 4 -1.56 45.09 -3.91
C GLY A 4 -1.36 43.86 -3.02
N GLN A 5 -2.26 42.89 -3.16
CA GLN A 5 -2.17 41.57 -2.57
C GLN A 5 -0.89 40.89 -3.07
N TYR A 6 0.08 40.65 -2.17
CA TYR A 6 1.29 39.89 -2.51
C TYR A 6 0.89 38.42 -2.63
N ASP A 7 1.02 37.91 -3.85
CA ASP A 7 0.70 36.53 -4.24
C ASP A 7 1.73 35.58 -3.62
N ASP A 8 1.26 34.55 -2.91
CA ASP A 8 2.07 33.49 -2.32
C ASP A 8 2.93 32.85 -3.42
N THR A 9 4.23 33.17 -3.44
CA THR A 9 5.11 32.78 -4.54
C THR A 9 5.52 31.32 -4.34
N VAL A 10 4.70 30.39 -4.84
CA VAL A 10 4.98 28.95 -4.85
C VAL A 10 6.12 28.67 -5.83
N PHE A 11 7.29 28.28 -5.32
CA PHE A 11 8.37 27.72 -6.14
C PHE A 11 8.25 26.20 -6.13
N THR A 12 7.86 25.61 -7.27
CA THR A 12 7.93 24.16 -7.49
C THR A 12 9.35 23.81 -7.96
N PHE A 13 10.08 23.05 -7.15
CA PHE A 13 11.32 22.42 -7.61
C PHE A 13 11.00 21.07 -8.27
N ASP A 14 11.83 20.71 -9.24
CA ASP A 14 11.74 19.51 -10.07
C ASP A 14 11.49 18.21 -9.27
N THR A 15 10.90 17.25 -9.97
CA THR A 15 10.48 15.93 -9.49
C THR A 15 11.59 15.24 -8.67
N ILE A 16 11.35 14.94 -7.40
CA ILE A 16 12.26 14.13 -6.58
C ILE A 16 11.83 12.68 -6.68
N GLN A 17 12.77 11.81 -7.08
CA GLN A 17 12.58 10.36 -7.02
C GLN A 17 12.82 9.89 -5.59
N ILE A 18 11.85 9.20 -5.01
CA ILE A 18 11.92 8.57 -3.69
C ILE A 18 11.83 7.05 -3.86
N ALA A 19 12.06 6.30 -2.78
CA ALA A 19 12.02 4.83 -2.80
C ALA A 19 10.73 4.31 -3.49
N ASN A 20 10.84 3.17 -4.17
CA ASN A 20 9.77 2.54 -4.97
C ASN A 20 9.33 3.31 -6.23
N GLY A 21 10.12 4.27 -6.72
CA GLY A 21 9.85 4.95 -8.00
C GLY A 21 8.76 6.01 -7.94
N GLN A 22 8.29 6.35 -6.74
CA GLN A 22 7.36 7.45 -6.52
C GLN A 22 8.04 8.80 -6.78
N LYS A 23 7.23 9.76 -7.21
CA LYS A 23 7.63 11.15 -7.45
C LYS A 23 7.19 11.98 -6.26
N ALA A 24 7.97 13.01 -5.92
CA ALA A 24 7.56 13.96 -4.91
C ALA A 24 7.91 15.38 -5.33
N TRP A 25 7.12 16.33 -4.85
CA TRP A 25 7.39 17.76 -4.99
C TRP A 25 7.67 18.36 -3.61
N ILE A 26 8.61 19.30 -3.58
CA ILE A 26 8.85 20.17 -2.43
C ILE A 26 8.05 21.43 -2.64
N VAL A 27 7.24 21.80 -1.65
CA VAL A 27 6.65 23.13 -1.57
C VAL A 27 7.30 23.87 -0.41
N ILE A 28 7.95 25.00 -0.73
CA ILE A 28 8.49 25.94 0.26
C ILE A 28 7.53 27.13 0.29
N MET A 29 6.89 27.35 1.44
CA MET A 29 6.06 28.52 1.66
C MET A 29 6.86 29.58 2.39
N PHE A 30 6.88 30.80 1.85
CA PHE A 30 7.38 31.97 2.54
C PHE A 30 6.18 32.70 3.13
N GLU A 31 6.22 33.04 4.41
CA GLU A 31 5.22 33.95 4.95
C GLU A 31 5.42 35.34 4.33
N PRO A 32 4.33 36.08 4.01
CA PRO A 32 4.46 37.44 3.54
C PRO A 32 5.14 38.27 4.64
N ALA A 33 6.38 38.68 4.38
CA ALA A 33 7.12 39.51 5.31
C ALA A 33 6.35 40.84 5.52
N PRO A 34 6.10 41.29 6.76
CA PRO A 34 5.32 42.50 7.01
C PRO A 34 6.08 43.80 6.71
N VAL A 35 7.03 43.80 5.77
CA VAL A 35 8.00 44.90 5.59
C VAL A 35 7.73 45.67 4.28
N PRO A 36 7.20 46.91 4.32
CA PRO A 36 6.73 47.60 3.12
C PRO A 36 7.81 48.27 2.24
N TRP A 37 9.10 48.05 2.49
CA TRP A 37 10.14 48.94 1.94
C TRP A 37 11.44 48.22 1.51
N TRP A 38 11.37 47.27 0.57
CA TRP A 38 12.45 47.01 -0.38
C TRP A 38 11.94 46.08 -1.50
N PRO A 39 12.31 46.27 -2.79
CA PRO A 39 12.14 45.20 -3.77
C PRO A 39 12.96 43.99 -3.35
N VAL A 40 12.28 42.89 -2.99
CA VAL A 40 12.90 41.57 -2.98
C VAL A 40 13.36 41.33 -4.41
N THR A 41 14.67 41.41 -4.62
CA THR A 41 15.26 41.21 -5.94
C THR A 41 15.07 39.72 -6.25
N GLY A 42 14.24 39.43 -7.24
CA GLY A 42 13.81 38.07 -7.55
C GLY A 42 15.01 37.14 -7.73
N TRP A 43 15.02 36.03 -6.99
CA TRP A 43 15.85 34.89 -7.32
C TRP A 43 15.25 34.25 -8.57
N ARG A 44 15.94 34.36 -9.71
CA ARG A 44 15.64 33.51 -10.86
C ARG A 44 16.40 32.19 -10.70
N ALA A 45 15.67 31.09 -10.78
CA ALA A 45 16.25 29.76 -10.91
C ALA A 45 16.53 29.49 -12.40
N ASP A 46 17.45 30.22 -12.99
CA ASP A 46 17.96 29.96 -14.34
C ASP A 46 19.49 30.06 -14.36
N ASP A 47 20.16 29.34 -13.45
CA ASP A 47 21.56 28.95 -13.65
C ASP A 47 21.78 27.55 -13.05
N ALA A 48 21.56 26.53 -13.89
CA ALA A 48 22.09 25.19 -13.68
C ALA A 48 23.63 25.25 -13.85
N GLY A 49 24.32 25.80 -12.86
CA GLY A 49 25.77 25.98 -12.90
C GLY A 49 26.26 26.54 -11.58
N ALA A 50 26.75 25.65 -10.71
CA ALA A 50 27.36 25.95 -9.41
C ALA A 50 26.44 26.58 -8.36
N VAL A 51 25.73 25.73 -7.60
CA VAL A 51 25.29 26.13 -6.25
C VAL A 51 26.53 26.35 -5.37
N PRO A 52 26.75 27.56 -4.82
CA PRO A 52 27.84 27.82 -3.88
C PRO A 52 27.70 26.92 -2.65
N ALA A 53 28.83 26.43 -2.16
CA ALA A 53 28.92 25.59 -0.98
C ALA A 53 28.20 26.25 0.22
N GLY A 54 27.06 25.69 0.63
CA GLY A 54 26.29 26.18 1.78
C GLY A 54 24.88 25.60 1.90
N ILE A 55 24.24 25.21 0.80
CA ILE A 55 22.91 24.58 0.86
C ILE A 55 23.11 23.06 0.91
N ALA A 56 22.84 22.49 2.08
CA ALA A 56 23.06 21.08 2.38
C ALA A 56 22.25 20.18 1.43
N ARG A 57 22.93 19.52 0.49
CA ARG A 57 22.49 18.22 -0.02
C ARG A 57 22.70 17.20 1.09
N ARG A 58 21.84 17.17 2.11
CA ARG A 58 21.74 16.03 3.03
C ARG A 58 20.56 15.16 2.58
N SER A 59 20.86 13.88 2.45
CA SER A 59 19.97 12.81 2.01
C SER A 59 18.61 12.87 2.72
N PHE A 60 17.54 12.56 1.97
CA PHE A 60 16.19 12.32 2.45
C PHE A 60 16.10 11.02 3.27
N ASP A 61 16.96 10.86 4.27
CA ASP A 61 16.80 9.78 5.23
C ASP A 61 15.66 10.17 6.18
N SER A 62 14.68 9.27 6.26
CA SER A 62 13.49 9.43 7.09
C SER A 62 13.87 9.76 8.53
N GLY A 63 13.50 10.95 8.99
CA GLY A 63 13.63 11.36 10.39
C GLY A 63 14.63 12.49 10.70
N ALA A 64 15.17 13.20 9.71
CA ALA A 64 15.96 14.41 9.97
C ALA A 64 15.08 15.57 10.47
N THR A 65 15.32 16.03 11.70
CA THR A 65 14.80 17.31 12.19
C THR A 65 15.65 18.45 11.66
N TRP A 66 15.04 19.32 10.85
CA TRP A 66 15.67 20.55 10.40
C TRP A 66 15.70 21.54 11.55
N THR A 67 16.91 21.93 11.97
CA THR A 67 17.11 23.21 12.63
C THR A 67 17.66 24.12 11.55
N GLU A 68 16.85 25.10 11.15
CA GLU A 68 17.32 26.23 10.38
C GLU A 68 18.46 26.88 11.18
N ASP A 69 19.63 27.05 10.56
CA ASP A 69 20.65 27.95 11.08
C ASP A 69 20.13 29.35 10.76
N PRO A 70 19.58 30.12 11.73
CA PRO A 70 19.13 31.47 11.43
C PRO A 70 20.35 32.26 10.97
N ILE A 71 20.25 32.91 9.80
CA ILE A 71 21.16 34.01 9.49
C ILE A 71 21.05 34.98 10.66
N ALA A 72 22.14 35.15 11.41
CA ALA A 72 22.14 35.84 12.70
C ALA A 72 21.39 37.18 12.62
N GLY A 73 20.27 37.30 13.34
CA GLY A 73 19.49 38.53 13.46
C GLY A 73 18.22 38.62 12.61
N TRP A 74 17.86 37.59 11.84
CA TRP A 74 16.63 37.57 11.03
C TRP A 74 15.63 36.53 11.56
N PRO A 75 14.32 36.86 11.61
CA PRO A 75 13.30 35.85 11.88
C PRO A 75 13.34 34.79 10.76
N PRO A 76 13.02 33.52 11.08
CA PRO A 76 12.94 32.46 10.08
C PRO A 76 11.95 32.87 8.98
N ILE A 77 12.40 32.86 7.73
CA ILE A 77 11.62 33.27 6.55
C ILE A 77 10.81 32.11 5.94
N CYS A 78 10.98 30.90 6.45
CA CYS A 78 10.30 29.69 6.02
C CYS A 78 9.60 29.09 7.23
N SER A 79 8.27 28.99 7.21
CA SER A 79 7.52 28.48 8.36
C SER A 79 7.11 27.02 8.23
N ASP A 80 7.14 26.43 7.02
CA ASP A 80 6.76 25.03 6.81
C ASP A 80 7.38 24.42 5.53
N PHE A 81 7.87 23.19 5.65
CA PHE A 81 8.27 22.33 4.53
C PHE A 81 7.31 21.14 4.45
N ARG A 82 6.58 20.98 3.35
CA ARG A 82 5.73 19.80 3.10
C ARG A 82 6.20 19.06 1.85
N LEU A 83 6.38 17.74 2.00
CA LEU A 83 6.63 16.84 0.89
C LEU A 83 5.29 16.28 0.40
N TYR A 84 4.96 16.51 -0.87
CA TYR A 84 3.79 15.90 -1.50
C TYR A 84 4.23 14.66 -2.27
N PHE A 85 3.75 13.49 -1.86
CA PHE A 85 3.98 12.23 -2.56
C PHE A 85 3.00 12.16 -3.73
N VAL A 86 3.51 12.11 -4.96
CA VAL A 86 2.72 11.92 -6.18
C VAL A 86 3.04 10.54 -6.71
N GLY A 87 2.04 9.67 -6.68
CA GLY A 87 2.17 8.29 -7.13
C GLY A 87 0.91 7.50 -6.88
N SER A 88 0.86 6.33 -7.50
CA SER A 88 -0.15 5.32 -7.21
C SER A 88 -0.12 4.95 -5.73
N PRO A 89 -1.21 4.34 -5.21
CA PRO A 89 -1.23 3.85 -3.85
C PRO A 89 -0.07 2.88 -3.59
N THR A 90 0.28 2.64 -2.33
CA THR A 90 1.09 1.46 -1.97
C THR A 90 0.18 0.50 -1.25
N VAL A 91 0.06 -0.72 -1.77
CA VAL A 91 -0.81 -1.76 -1.20
C VAL A 91 0.00 -3.01 -0.89
N ILE A 92 -0.31 -3.62 0.26
CA ILE A 92 0.25 -4.90 0.67
C ILE A 92 -0.83 -5.96 0.71
N THR A 93 -0.48 -7.16 0.25
CA THR A 93 -1.30 -8.37 0.43
C THR A 93 -0.98 -8.96 1.80
N LEU A 94 -2.00 -9.28 2.58
CA LEU A 94 -1.88 -9.93 3.90
C LEU A 94 -2.34 -11.39 3.80
N PRO A 95 -1.90 -12.28 4.71
CA PRO A 95 -2.34 -13.68 4.72
C PRO A 95 -3.86 -13.83 4.72
N ALA A 96 -4.37 -14.78 3.94
CA ALA A 96 -5.79 -15.12 3.94
C ALA A 96 -6.20 -15.75 5.28
N THR A 97 -7.47 -15.53 5.67
CA THR A 97 -8.09 -16.07 6.88
C THR A 97 -9.36 -16.85 6.52
N ASP A 98 -9.97 -17.52 7.50
CA ASP A 98 -11.23 -18.26 7.34
C ASP A 98 -11.21 -19.21 6.12
N ILE A 99 -10.07 -19.87 5.92
CA ILE A 99 -9.85 -20.80 4.82
C ILE A 99 -10.60 -22.10 5.13
N GLU A 100 -11.64 -22.36 4.35
CA GLU A 100 -12.44 -23.58 4.38
C GLU A 100 -12.24 -24.38 3.09
N GLU A 101 -13.08 -25.36 2.82
CA GLU A 101 -12.99 -26.24 1.65
C GLU A 101 -13.23 -25.47 0.34
N GLU A 102 -14.21 -24.57 0.35
CA GLU A 102 -14.66 -23.84 -0.85
C GLU A 102 -14.63 -22.31 -0.68
N THR A 103 -14.24 -21.81 0.50
CA THR A 103 -14.23 -20.38 0.82
C THR A 103 -12.95 -19.92 1.49
N ALA A 104 -12.65 -18.63 1.39
CA ALA A 104 -11.58 -17.96 2.13
C ALA A 104 -11.86 -16.46 2.24
N THR A 105 -11.23 -15.78 3.20
CA THR A 105 -11.21 -14.32 3.29
C THR A 105 -9.83 -13.80 2.89
N LEU A 106 -9.77 -13.03 1.81
CA LEU A 106 -8.57 -12.34 1.36
C LEU A 106 -8.39 -11.04 2.13
N ASN A 107 -7.14 -10.73 2.53
CA ASN A 107 -6.82 -9.57 3.35
C ASN A 107 -5.77 -8.69 2.65
N GLY A 108 -5.95 -7.37 2.73
CA GLY A 108 -5.05 -6.39 2.13
C GLY A 108 -5.02 -5.10 2.92
N GLN A 109 -4.02 -4.26 2.66
CA GLN A 109 -3.88 -2.97 3.32
C GLN A 109 -3.26 -1.94 2.39
N ILE A 110 -3.91 -0.78 2.27
CA ILE A 110 -3.29 0.42 1.67
C ILE A 110 -2.41 1.05 2.75
N THR A 111 -1.11 1.14 2.51
CA THR A 111 -0.14 1.75 3.45
C THR A 111 0.19 3.19 3.12
N VAL A 112 0.05 3.58 1.84
CA VAL A 112 0.26 4.95 1.35
C VAL A 112 -0.77 5.23 0.27
N VAL A 113 -1.37 6.43 0.28
CA VAL A 113 -2.34 6.84 -0.76
C VAL A 113 -1.69 7.59 -1.93
N GLY A 114 -0.47 8.07 -1.76
CA GLY A 114 0.17 8.97 -2.71
C GLY A 114 -0.45 10.36 -2.62
N GLU A 115 -0.96 10.87 -3.75
CA GLU A 115 -1.54 12.23 -3.83
C GLU A 115 -3.00 12.28 -3.38
N ALA A 116 -3.76 11.24 -3.71
CA ALA A 116 -5.19 11.15 -3.44
C ALA A 116 -5.54 9.78 -2.90
N ASN A 117 -6.60 9.72 -2.08
CA ASN A 117 -7.20 8.46 -1.67
C ASN A 117 -7.43 7.56 -2.89
N ALA A 118 -7.27 6.25 -2.69
CA ALA A 118 -7.58 5.29 -3.73
C ALA A 118 -9.07 5.39 -4.10
N ASP A 119 -9.36 5.47 -5.39
CA ASP A 119 -10.72 5.49 -5.94
C ASP A 119 -11.25 4.07 -6.19
N GLU A 120 -10.36 3.09 -6.31
CA GLU A 120 -10.68 1.67 -6.38
C GLU A 120 -9.70 0.82 -5.55
N ARG A 121 -10.20 -0.30 -5.01
CA ARG A 121 -9.37 -1.34 -4.37
C ARG A 121 -9.99 -2.72 -4.54
N GLY A 122 -9.20 -3.76 -4.36
CA GLY A 122 -9.72 -5.12 -4.47
C GLY A 122 -8.66 -6.22 -4.44
N PHE A 123 -8.99 -7.35 -5.04
CA PHE A 123 -8.13 -8.54 -5.09
C PHE A 123 -8.18 -9.22 -6.46
N ASP A 124 -7.07 -9.82 -6.86
CA ASP A 124 -7.00 -10.82 -7.93
C ASP A 124 -6.67 -12.18 -7.31
N TRP A 125 -7.26 -13.26 -7.80
CA TRP A 125 -6.94 -14.62 -7.36
C TRP A 125 -7.07 -15.66 -8.47
N GLY A 126 -6.45 -16.82 -8.30
CA GLY A 126 -6.53 -17.93 -9.24
C GLY A 126 -5.65 -19.12 -8.85
N LEU A 127 -5.55 -20.10 -9.76
CA LEU A 127 -4.75 -21.31 -9.56
C LEU A 127 -3.25 -21.10 -9.77
N ASP A 128 -2.88 -19.96 -10.37
CA ASP A 128 -1.51 -19.54 -10.61
C ASP A 128 -1.41 -18.00 -10.63
N ALA A 129 -0.20 -17.48 -10.77
CA ALA A 129 0.10 -16.04 -10.72
C ALA A 129 -0.40 -15.23 -11.95
N SER A 130 -0.95 -15.89 -12.98
CA SER A 130 -1.73 -15.20 -14.02
C SER A 130 -3.07 -14.72 -13.47
N TYR A 131 -3.49 -15.33 -12.35
CA TYR A 131 -4.81 -15.20 -11.77
C TYR A 131 -5.91 -15.58 -12.80
N GLY A 132 -7.16 -15.63 -12.35
CA GLY A 132 -8.29 -15.91 -13.25
C GLY A 132 -9.59 -15.28 -12.78
N SER A 133 -9.56 -14.66 -11.61
CA SER A 133 -10.69 -14.02 -10.97
C SER A 133 -10.23 -12.72 -10.34
N SER A 134 -11.15 -11.76 -10.26
CA SER A 134 -10.88 -10.42 -9.77
C SER A 134 -12.15 -9.86 -9.13
N TRP A 135 -11.95 -9.12 -8.05
CA TRP A 135 -12.96 -8.29 -7.43
C TRP A 135 -12.40 -6.89 -7.21
N THR A 136 -13.22 -5.87 -7.47
CA THR A 136 -12.88 -4.45 -7.29
C THR A 136 -14.10 -3.73 -6.75
N GLU A 137 -13.89 -2.85 -5.77
CA GLU A 137 -14.88 -1.90 -5.27
C GLU A 137 -14.38 -0.46 -5.44
N SER A 138 -15.32 0.48 -5.66
CA SER A 138 -15.00 1.90 -5.92
C SER A 138 -15.61 2.79 -4.83
N ASN A 139 -14.79 3.64 -4.23
CA ASN A 139 -15.15 4.65 -3.22
C ASN A 139 -13.92 5.54 -2.96
N SER A 140 -13.92 6.41 -1.94
CA SER A 140 -12.69 7.08 -1.49
C SER A 140 -12.06 6.31 -0.33
N TYR A 141 -10.94 5.63 -0.59
CA TYR A 141 -10.23 4.80 0.38
C TYR A 141 -8.90 5.43 0.79
N GLY A 142 -8.80 5.78 2.08
CA GLY A 142 -7.54 6.19 2.69
C GLY A 142 -6.62 5.01 3.03
N VAL A 143 -5.56 5.29 3.79
CA VAL A 143 -4.74 4.27 4.44
C VAL A 143 -5.62 3.41 5.34
N GLY A 144 -5.54 2.09 5.20
CA GLY A 144 -6.36 1.18 5.99
C GLY A 144 -6.39 -0.24 5.44
N ALA A 145 -6.82 -1.16 6.31
CA ALA A 145 -7.05 -2.55 5.96
C ALA A 145 -8.39 -2.73 5.23
N PHE A 146 -8.46 -3.77 4.40
CA PHE A 146 -9.67 -4.21 3.73
C PHE A 146 -9.62 -5.71 3.48
N SER A 147 -10.80 -6.31 3.30
CA SER A 147 -10.94 -7.76 3.15
C SER A 147 -12.09 -8.10 2.21
N HIS A 148 -12.00 -9.26 1.57
CA HIS A 148 -13.06 -9.78 0.72
C HIS A 148 -13.20 -11.29 0.88
N ALA A 149 -14.41 -11.77 1.13
CA ALA A 149 -14.71 -13.19 1.16
C ALA A 149 -14.90 -13.70 -0.27
N ILE A 150 -14.24 -14.81 -0.60
CA ILE A 150 -14.37 -15.52 -1.87
C ILE A 150 -14.94 -16.91 -1.63
N ASP A 151 -15.66 -17.42 -2.62
CA ASP A 151 -16.31 -18.73 -2.60
C ASP A 151 -16.01 -19.53 -3.87
N SER A 152 -16.70 -20.67 -4.03
CA SER A 152 -16.62 -21.52 -5.21
C SER A 152 -15.20 -22.05 -5.50
N LEU A 153 -14.38 -22.20 -4.46
CA LEU A 153 -13.04 -22.76 -4.55
C LEU A 153 -13.10 -24.30 -4.57
N SER A 154 -12.06 -24.93 -5.14
CA SER A 154 -11.93 -26.39 -5.09
C SER A 154 -11.25 -26.83 -3.78
N PRO A 155 -11.72 -27.91 -3.13
CA PRO A 155 -11.08 -28.45 -1.92
C PRO A 155 -9.63 -28.88 -2.14
N GLY A 156 -8.79 -28.75 -1.10
CA GLY A 156 -7.38 -29.15 -1.10
C GLY A 156 -6.53 -28.51 -2.21
N THR A 157 -6.90 -27.32 -2.68
CA THR A 157 -6.31 -26.66 -3.85
C THR A 157 -5.47 -25.46 -3.43
N THR A 158 -4.31 -25.29 -4.07
CA THR A 158 -3.45 -24.10 -3.88
C THR A 158 -4.03 -22.93 -4.66
N ILE A 159 -4.23 -21.80 -3.98
CA ILE A 159 -4.76 -20.56 -4.54
C ILE A 159 -3.70 -19.47 -4.41
N HIS A 160 -3.43 -18.76 -5.51
CA HIS A 160 -2.64 -17.55 -5.59
C HIS A 160 -3.55 -16.32 -5.49
N PHE A 161 -3.12 -15.28 -4.77
CA PHE A 161 -3.88 -14.04 -4.66
C PHE A 161 -2.99 -12.83 -4.38
N ARG A 162 -3.48 -11.65 -4.78
CA ARG A 162 -2.87 -10.35 -4.46
C ARG A 162 -3.91 -9.26 -4.22
N ALA A 163 -3.58 -8.31 -3.35
CA ALA A 163 -4.32 -7.08 -3.17
C ALA A 163 -3.99 -6.05 -4.28
N LYS A 164 -4.92 -5.16 -4.60
CA LYS A 164 -4.72 -4.06 -5.56
C LYS A 164 -5.42 -2.79 -5.12
N ALA A 165 -4.89 -1.64 -5.51
CA ALA A 165 -5.51 -0.34 -5.31
C ALA A 165 -5.17 0.61 -6.46
N HIS A 166 -6.08 1.53 -6.77
CA HIS A 166 -5.96 2.52 -7.83
C HIS A 166 -6.23 3.92 -7.29
N ASN A 167 -5.54 4.91 -7.82
CA ASN A 167 -5.90 6.32 -7.73
C ASN A 167 -5.64 6.96 -9.12
N PRO A 168 -5.84 8.28 -9.31
CA PRO A 168 -5.59 8.93 -10.61
C PRO A 168 -4.17 8.76 -11.19
N GLU A 169 -3.17 8.46 -10.36
CA GLU A 169 -1.79 8.18 -10.78
C GLU A 169 -1.58 6.73 -11.22
N GLY A 170 -2.56 5.84 -10.97
CA GLY A 170 -2.63 4.49 -11.50
C GLY A 170 -2.77 3.40 -10.44
N TRP A 171 -2.52 2.16 -10.87
CA TRP A 171 -2.62 0.95 -10.04
C TRP A 171 -1.32 0.65 -9.32
N ASP A 172 -1.47 0.10 -8.12
CA ASP A 172 -0.43 -0.67 -7.44
C ASP A 172 -0.96 -2.04 -7.03
N TYR A 173 -0.04 -2.99 -6.90
CA TYR A 173 -0.33 -4.39 -6.63
C TYR A 173 0.56 -4.91 -5.51
N GLY A 174 -0.06 -5.56 -4.54
CA GLY A 174 0.66 -6.23 -3.47
C GLY A 174 1.39 -7.48 -3.97
N SER A 175 2.21 -8.06 -3.09
CA SER A 175 2.89 -9.34 -3.37
C SER A 175 1.89 -10.47 -3.61
N ASP A 176 2.24 -11.40 -4.49
CA ASP A 176 1.54 -12.68 -4.62
C ASP A 176 1.73 -13.49 -3.33
N LEU A 177 0.62 -13.91 -2.73
CA LEU A 177 0.59 -14.83 -1.61
C LEU A 177 -0.21 -16.07 -2.00
N ILE A 178 0.03 -17.17 -1.28
CA ILE A 178 -0.66 -18.43 -1.50
C ILE A 178 -1.34 -18.93 -0.23
N PHE A 179 -2.46 -19.63 -0.41
CA PHE A 179 -3.05 -20.48 0.62
C PHE A 179 -3.54 -21.79 0.00
N VAL A 180 -3.88 -22.76 0.85
CA VAL A 180 -4.44 -24.06 0.42
C VAL A 180 -5.79 -24.25 1.10
N THR A 181 -6.84 -24.46 0.33
CA THR A 181 -8.18 -24.77 0.87
C THR A 181 -8.17 -26.07 1.66
N LYS A 182 -9.11 -26.23 2.59
CA LYS A 182 -9.23 -27.49 3.32
C LYS A 182 -9.65 -28.60 2.34
N PRO A 183 -9.20 -29.84 2.55
CA PRO A 183 -9.80 -30.97 1.85
C PRO A 183 -11.21 -31.23 2.40
N GLU A 184 -12.07 -31.85 1.60
CA GLU A 184 -13.38 -32.26 2.09
C GLU A 184 -13.26 -33.30 3.22
N ALA A 185 -14.26 -33.29 4.10
CA ALA A 185 -14.41 -34.31 5.11
C ALA A 185 -14.58 -35.71 4.46
N CYS A 186 -14.02 -36.73 5.10
CA CYS A 186 -14.26 -38.11 4.70
C CYS A 186 -15.74 -38.48 4.93
N THR A 187 -16.28 -39.33 4.07
CA THR A 187 -17.68 -39.81 4.16
C THR A 187 -17.74 -41.32 4.33
N ASN A 188 -18.94 -41.88 4.53
CA ASN A 188 -19.18 -43.32 4.65
C ASN A 188 -18.32 -44.03 5.72
N MET A 189 -18.10 -43.38 6.86
CA MET A 189 -17.34 -43.99 7.96
C MET A 189 -18.11 -45.18 8.54
N ALA A 190 -17.50 -46.35 8.51
CA ALA A 190 -18.05 -47.59 9.06
C ALA A 190 -16.99 -48.33 9.88
N ALA A 191 -17.44 -49.00 10.94
CA ALA A 191 -16.60 -49.88 11.76
C ALA A 191 -17.31 -51.22 11.94
N THR A 192 -16.62 -52.31 11.64
CA THR A 192 -17.13 -53.67 11.81
C THR A 192 -16.26 -54.43 12.80
N ALA A 193 -16.87 -55.02 13.83
CA ALA A 193 -16.14 -55.85 14.77
C ALA A 193 -15.67 -57.13 14.07
N ILE A 194 -14.37 -57.38 14.12
CA ILE A 194 -13.78 -58.65 13.67
C ILE A 194 -13.70 -59.62 14.86
N SER A 195 -13.37 -59.08 16.04
CA SER A 195 -13.29 -59.84 17.30
C SER A 195 -13.50 -58.91 18.50
N GLY A 196 -13.40 -59.45 19.72
CA GLY A 196 -13.48 -58.67 20.96
C GLY A 196 -12.38 -57.61 21.13
N SER A 197 -11.33 -57.62 20.31
CA SER A 197 -10.20 -56.68 20.38
C SER A 197 -9.80 -56.10 19.03
N GLN A 198 -10.57 -56.30 17.96
CA GLN A 198 -10.23 -55.84 16.62
C GLN A 198 -11.46 -55.37 15.87
N ILE A 199 -11.32 -54.22 15.21
CA ILE A 199 -12.31 -53.67 14.29
C ILE A 199 -11.65 -53.42 12.94
N ASP A 200 -12.42 -53.58 11.87
CA ASP A 200 -12.10 -53.00 10.56
C ASP A 200 -12.84 -51.68 10.43
N VAL A 201 -12.12 -50.65 10.00
CA VAL A 201 -12.67 -49.32 9.72
C VAL A 201 -12.53 -49.02 8.25
N SER A 202 -13.60 -48.54 7.64
CA SER A 202 -13.63 -48.11 6.24
C SER A 202 -14.26 -46.73 6.13
N TRP A 203 -13.86 -45.99 5.11
CA TRP A 203 -14.38 -44.66 4.78
C TRP A 203 -14.09 -44.34 3.32
N THR A 204 -14.85 -43.39 2.76
CA THR A 204 -14.50 -42.71 1.52
C THR A 204 -13.60 -41.53 1.86
N LYS A 205 -12.43 -41.45 1.22
CA LYS A 205 -11.52 -40.30 1.33
C LYS A 205 -12.19 -39.05 0.73
N GLY A 206 -12.12 -37.91 1.43
CA GLY A 206 -12.64 -36.64 0.92
C GLY A 206 -11.76 -36.05 -0.19
N ASP A 207 -12.38 -35.26 -1.06
CA ASP A 207 -11.71 -34.61 -2.18
C ASP A 207 -10.64 -33.62 -1.71
N GLY A 208 -9.57 -33.49 -2.49
CA GLY A 208 -8.41 -32.67 -2.13
C GLY A 208 -7.55 -33.21 -0.98
N ALA A 209 -7.98 -34.26 -0.26
CA ALA A 209 -7.16 -34.85 0.78
C ALA A 209 -5.94 -35.57 0.19
N VAL A 210 -4.78 -35.52 0.85
CA VAL A 210 -3.64 -36.39 0.54
C VAL A 210 -3.65 -37.62 1.44
N ASN A 211 -3.87 -37.40 2.73
CA ASN A 211 -3.86 -38.43 3.78
C ASN A 211 -5.14 -38.36 4.61
N THR A 212 -5.53 -39.48 5.23
CA THR A 212 -6.57 -39.52 6.28
C THR A 212 -5.92 -39.95 7.59
N VAL A 213 -6.29 -39.32 8.70
CA VAL A 213 -5.79 -39.69 10.04
C VAL A 213 -6.93 -40.33 10.83
N VAL A 214 -6.72 -41.59 11.24
CA VAL A 214 -7.60 -42.28 12.19
C VAL A 214 -7.05 -42.05 13.60
N ARG A 215 -7.90 -41.58 14.51
CA ARG A 215 -7.55 -41.35 15.92
C ARG A 215 -8.48 -42.18 16.79
N ARG A 216 -7.92 -42.73 17.88
CA ARG A 216 -8.64 -43.47 18.92
C ARG A 216 -8.94 -42.56 20.11
#